data_AF-A0A819NRN9-F1
#
_entry.id   AF-A0A819NRN9-F1
#
_cell.length_a   1.000
_cell.length_b   1.000
_cell.length_c   1.000
_cell.angle_alpha   90.00
_cell.angle_beta   90.00
_cell.angle_gamma   90.00
#
_symmetry.space_group_name_H-M   'P 1'
#
loop_
_entity.id
_entity.type
_entity.pdbx_description
1 polymer ?
#
loop_
_entity_poly.entity_id
_entity_poly.type
_entity_poly.pdbx_seq_one_letter_code
_entity_poly.pdbx_strand_id
1 'polypeptide(L)'
;NAHVSIFRCGPLIDLCRGPPIRHTGKVKAFAITKNSSTYWEGDQTRETLQRIYGISFPEAKQLKEWKHLQEEAAKRNHRKIGLEQDLFFFHELSPGSCFFHPKGAHIYNKLIEFIR
;
A
#
# COMPACT_ATOMS: atom_id res chain seq x y z
N ASN A 1 -14.54 32.22 10.43
CA ASN A 1 -14.88 31.15 11.41
C ASN A 1 -14.75 29.79 10.76
N ALA A 2 -13.90 28.92 11.30
CA ALA A 2 -13.81 27.53 10.86
C ALA A 2 -14.92 26.72 11.54
N HIS A 3 -15.77 26.06 10.76
CA HIS A 3 -16.79 25.15 11.27
C HIS A 3 -16.18 23.75 11.45
N VAL A 4 -16.41 23.12 12.61
CA VAL A 4 -15.99 21.75 12.91
C VAL A 4 -17.22 20.84 12.89
N SER A 5 -17.13 19.73 12.19
CA SER A 5 -18.18 18.71 12.11
C SER A 5 -17.79 17.46 12.90
N ILE A 6 -18.77 16.86 13.54
CA ILE A 6 -18.62 15.66 14.36
C ILE A 6 -19.52 14.57 13.79
N PHE A 7 -18.99 13.36 13.64
CA PHE A 7 -19.73 12.17 13.29
C PHE A 7 -19.89 11.25 14.50
N ARG A 8 -21.09 10.70 14.71
CA ARG A 8 -21.36 9.76 15.79
C ARG A 8 -21.92 8.46 15.23
N CYS A 9 -21.34 7.33 15.64
CA CYS A 9 -21.81 5.98 15.32
C CYS A 9 -21.85 5.13 16.60
N GLY A 10 -23.02 5.06 17.25
CA GLY A 10 -23.16 4.43 18.56
C GLY A 10 -22.34 5.16 19.64
N PRO A 11 -21.39 4.49 20.33
CA PRO A 11 -20.48 5.13 21.28
C PRO A 11 -19.30 5.84 20.60
N LEU A 12 -19.02 5.56 19.31
CA LEU A 12 -17.92 6.18 18.58
C LEU A 12 -18.28 7.62 18.21
N ILE A 13 -17.38 8.56 18.51
CA ILE A 13 -17.44 9.96 18.08
C ILE A 13 -16.14 10.26 17.35
N ASP A 14 -16.24 10.78 16.13
CA ASP A 14 -15.09 11.08 15.28
C ASP A 14 -15.21 12.46 14.62
N LEU A 15 -14.07 13.11 14.40
CA LEU A 15 -13.97 14.42 13.77
C LEU A 15 -13.71 14.25 12.28
N CYS A 16 -14.77 14.35 11.48
CA CYS A 16 -14.69 14.16 10.04
C CYS A 16 -15.53 15.22 9.29
N ARG A 17 -15.02 15.69 8.15
CA ARG A 17 -15.71 16.68 7.29
C ARG A 17 -16.81 16.07 6.40
N GLY A 18 -17.01 14.75 6.43
CA GLY A 18 -18.19 14.06 5.89
C GLY A 18 -18.03 13.44 4.49
N PRO A 19 -19.15 13.25 3.76
CA PRO A 19 -20.41 12.79 4.33
C PRO A 19 -20.28 11.29 4.69
N PRO A 20 -20.69 10.89 5.91
CA PRO A 20 -20.71 9.48 6.24
C PRO A 20 -21.78 8.75 5.40
N ILE A 21 -21.62 7.45 5.23
CA ILE A 21 -22.72 6.59 4.78
C ILE A 21 -23.90 6.74 5.76
N ARG A 22 -25.13 6.66 5.24
CA ARG A 22 -26.35 6.88 6.06
C ARG A 22 -26.48 5.93 7.25
N HIS A 23 -26.01 4.69 7.12
CA HIS A 23 -25.99 3.69 8.19
C HIS A 23 -24.93 2.63 7.88
N THR A 24 -24.35 2.02 8.92
CA THR A 24 -23.27 1.03 8.81
C THR A 24 -23.67 -0.24 8.06
N GLY A 25 -24.97 -0.56 8.02
CA GLY A 25 -25.50 -1.70 7.24
C GLY A 25 -25.25 -1.62 5.73
N LYS A 26 -24.77 -0.48 5.19
CA LYS A 26 -24.28 -0.36 3.80
C LYS A 26 -22.87 -0.92 3.58
N VAL A 27 -22.08 -1.08 4.64
CA VAL A 27 -20.77 -1.76 4.56
C VAL A 27 -21.04 -3.26 4.60
N LYS A 28 -21.04 -3.91 3.43
CA LYS A 28 -21.34 -5.34 3.32
C LYS A 28 -20.09 -6.20 3.27
N ALA A 29 -19.22 -5.92 2.31
CA ALA A 29 -17.96 -6.64 2.14
C ALA A 29 -16.82 -5.73 2.59
N PHE A 30 -16.04 -6.16 3.57
CA PHE A 30 -14.88 -5.42 4.08
C PHE A 30 -13.73 -6.39 4.34
N ALA A 31 -12.50 -5.92 4.15
CA ALA A 31 -11.30 -6.65 4.54
C ALA A 31 -10.22 -5.70 5.04
N ILE A 32 -9.51 -6.11 6.09
CA ILE A 32 -8.22 -5.54 6.49
C ILE A 32 -7.16 -6.13 5.56
N THR A 33 -6.28 -5.29 5.03
CA THR A 33 -5.36 -5.69 3.95
C THR A 33 -3.89 -5.67 4.38
N LYS A 34 -3.50 -4.71 5.21
CA LYS A 34 -2.11 -4.51 5.63
C LYS A 34 -2.03 -3.69 6.92
N ASN A 35 -1.01 -3.94 7.74
CA ASN A 35 -0.55 -3.00 8.76
C ASN A 35 0.77 -2.34 8.33
N SER A 36 1.00 -1.11 8.78
CA SER A 36 2.31 -0.44 8.68
C SER A 36 2.50 0.54 9.83
N SER A 37 3.73 0.99 10.03
CA SER A 37 4.02 2.18 10.83
C SER A 37 4.14 3.41 9.93
N THR A 38 3.93 4.58 10.51
CA THR A 38 4.18 5.89 9.89
C THR A 38 4.49 6.89 11.00
N TYR A 39 4.87 8.11 10.65
CA TYR A 39 5.09 9.19 11.61
C TYR A 39 4.02 10.26 11.46
N TRP A 40 3.70 10.97 12.54
CA TRP A 40 2.77 12.09 12.47
C TRP A 40 3.24 13.13 11.44
N GLU A 41 2.34 13.53 10.53
CA GLU A 41 2.63 14.40 9.38
C GLU A 41 3.79 13.93 8.46
N GLY A 42 4.23 12.68 8.59
CA GLY A 42 5.41 12.15 7.88
C GLY A 42 6.75 12.61 8.45
N ASP A 43 6.76 13.28 9.61
CA ASP A 43 7.96 13.79 10.28
C ASP A 43 8.55 12.73 11.22
N GLN A 44 9.70 12.16 10.85
CA GLN A 44 10.39 11.11 11.61
C GLN A 44 10.81 11.50 13.03
N THR A 45 10.83 12.79 13.35
CA THR A 45 11.15 13.27 14.71
C THR A 45 9.96 13.20 15.67
N ARG A 46 8.76 12.96 15.13
CA ARG A 46 7.51 12.91 15.89
C ARG A 46 7.06 11.48 16.18
N GLU A 47 5.94 11.38 16.87
CA GLU A 47 5.35 10.11 17.30
C GLU A 47 5.16 9.13 16.14
N THR A 48 5.52 7.87 16.39
CA THR A 48 5.24 6.76 15.48
C THR A 48 3.81 6.29 15.66
N LEU A 49 3.07 6.20 14.56
CA LEU A 49 1.68 5.77 14.51
C LEU A 49 1.56 4.41 13.84
N GLN A 50 0.59 3.61 14.32
CA GLN A 50 0.19 2.38 13.67
C GLN A 50 -0.93 2.67 12.66
N ARG A 51 -0.72 2.24 11.42
CA ARG A 51 -1.67 2.40 10.32
C ARG A 51 -2.22 1.04 9.90
N ILE A 52 -3.54 0.92 9.92
CA ILE A 52 -4.26 -0.26 9.43
C ILE A 52 -4.94 0.12 8.12
N TYR A 53 -4.63 -0.61 7.05
CA TYR A 53 -5.28 -0.47 5.75
C TYR A 53 -6.46 -1.43 5.67
N GLY A 54 -7.57 -0.94 5.13
CA GLY A 54 -8.75 -1.75 4.85
C GLY A 54 -9.46 -1.24 3.60
N ILE A 55 -10.29 -2.10 3.02
CA ILE A 55 -11.10 -1.79 1.86
C ILE A 55 -12.51 -2.36 2.03
N SER A 56 -13.51 -1.66 1.51
CA SER A 56 -14.90 -2.12 1.50
C SER A 56 -15.56 -1.99 0.14
N PHE A 57 -16.47 -2.90 -0.18
CA PHE A 57 -17.33 -2.87 -1.35
C PHE A 57 -18.81 -3.06 -0.97
N PRO A 58 -19.74 -2.53 -1.78
CA PRO A 58 -21.17 -2.80 -1.63
C PRO A 58 -21.53 -4.29 -1.74
N GLU A 59 -20.78 -5.06 -2.52
CA GLU A 59 -21.03 -6.49 -2.77
C GLU A 59 -19.78 -7.37 -2.55
N ALA A 60 -20.00 -8.59 -2.07
CA ALA A 60 -18.92 -9.56 -1.84
C ALA A 60 -18.20 -9.99 -3.13
N LYS A 61 -18.91 -10.00 -4.27
CA LYS A 61 -18.33 -10.33 -5.59
C LYS A 61 -17.21 -9.35 -5.96
N GLN A 62 -17.42 -8.05 -5.75
CA GLN A 62 -16.44 -7.01 -6.05
C GLN A 62 -15.19 -7.13 -5.15
N LEU A 63 -15.37 -7.47 -3.87
CA LEU A 63 -14.25 -7.72 -2.97
C LEU A 63 -13.42 -8.94 -3.43
N LYS A 64 -14.08 -10.01 -3.90
CA LYS A 64 -13.40 -11.20 -4.43
C LYS A 64 -12.60 -10.86 -5.70
N GLU A 65 -13.20 -10.12 -6.61
CA GLU A 65 -12.53 -9.65 -7.84
C GLU A 65 -11.33 -8.76 -7.50
N TRP A 66 -11.49 -7.80 -6.59
CA TRP A 66 -10.41 -6.96 -6.13
C TRP A 66 -9.25 -7.77 -5.52
N LYS A 67 -9.55 -8.77 -4.67
CA LYS A 67 -8.54 -9.66 -4.09
C LYS A 67 -7.78 -10.43 -5.18
N HIS A 68 -8.49 -10.96 -6.16
CA HIS A 68 -7.86 -11.65 -7.29
C HIS A 68 -6.90 -10.72 -8.05
N LEU A 69 -7.30 -9.47 -8.31
CA LEU A 69 -6.43 -8.47 -8.93
C LEU A 69 -5.19 -8.15 -8.07
N GLN A 70 -5.33 -8.08 -6.74
CA GLN A 70 -4.19 -7.89 -5.85
C GLN A 70 -3.21 -9.07 -5.86
N GLU A 71 -3.71 -10.31 -5.90
CA GLU A 71 -2.88 -11.51 -6.03
C GLU A 71 -2.12 -11.51 -7.36
N GLU A 72 -2.79 -11.14 -8.45
CA GLU A 72 -2.19 -11.00 -9.77
C GLU A 72 -1.12 -9.88 -9.78
N ALA A 73 -1.38 -8.73 -9.16
CA ALA A 73 -0.39 -7.66 -9.03
C ALA A 73 0.82 -8.12 -8.19
N ALA A 74 0.60 -8.89 -7.12
CA ALA A 74 1.66 -9.41 -6.27
C ALA A 74 2.60 -10.38 -7.00
N LYS A 75 2.06 -11.21 -7.92
CA LYS A 75 2.87 -12.07 -8.80
C LYS A 75 3.78 -11.27 -9.73
N ARG A 76 3.41 -10.05 -10.09
CA ARG A 76 4.14 -9.15 -11.02
C ARG A 76 5.03 -8.13 -10.31
N ASN A 77 5.25 -8.29 -9.01
CA ASN A 77 6.10 -7.39 -8.23
C ASN A 77 7.58 -7.60 -8.61
N HIS A 78 8.22 -6.58 -9.18
CA HIS A 78 9.62 -6.61 -9.59
C HIS A 78 10.59 -7.00 -8.47
N ARG A 79 10.26 -6.72 -7.20
CA ARG A 79 11.09 -7.13 -6.05
C ARG A 79 11.09 -8.64 -5.85
N LYS A 80 9.94 -9.28 -6.07
CA LYS A 80 9.79 -10.73 -6.00
C LYS A 80 10.46 -11.39 -7.21
N ILE A 81 10.11 -10.93 -8.41
CA ILE A 81 10.65 -11.46 -9.67
C ILE A 81 12.16 -11.27 -9.75
N GLY A 82 12.66 -10.10 -9.36
CA GLY A 82 14.09 -9.79 -9.38
C GLY A 82 14.91 -10.69 -8.47
N LEU A 83 14.36 -11.10 -7.32
CA LEU A 83 14.97 -12.08 -6.44
C LEU A 83 14.87 -13.50 -7.02
N GLU A 84 13.69 -13.92 -7.46
CA GLU A 84 13.45 -15.26 -8.03
C GLU A 84 14.26 -15.55 -9.30
N GLN A 85 14.64 -14.51 -10.04
CA GLN A 85 15.42 -14.62 -11.27
C GLN A 85 16.91 -14.25 -11.12
N ASP A 86 17.38 -14.00 -9.89
CA ASP A 86 18.75 -13.53 -9.60
C ASP A 86 19.15 -12.30 -10.44
N LEU A 87 18.30 -11.28 -10.48
CA LEU A 87 18.58 -10.06 -11.23
C LEU A 87 19.33 -9.04 -10.37
N PHE A 88 18.92 -8.89 -9.11
CA PHE A 88 19.52 -7.93 -8.19
C PHE A 88 19.19 -8.28 -6.72
N PHE A 89 19.93 -7.65 -5.81
CA PHE A 89 19.61 -7.66 -4.39
C PHE A 89 19.89 -6.29 -3.74
N PHE A 90 19.41 -6.11 -2.52
CA PHE A 90 19.66 -4.94 -1.68
C PHE A 90 20.31 -5.38 -0.37
N HIS A 91 21.26 -4.60 0.14
CA HIS A 91 21.98 -4.89 1.37
C HIS A 91 21.80 -3.75 2.39
N GLU A 92 21.70 -4.07 3.67
CA GLU A 92 21.48 -3.08 4.75
C GLU A 92 22.61 -2.07 4.88
N LEU A 93 23.83 -2.44 4.48
CA LEU A 93 24.98 -1.53 4.44
C LEU A 93 24.85 -0.42 3.39
N SER A 94 23.96 -0.57 2.40
CA SER A 94 23.68 0.48 1.41
C SER A 94 22.19 0.52 1.06
N PRO A 95 21.34 1.04 1.97
CA PRO A 95 19.90 1.10 1.77
C PRO A 95 19.54 1.94 0.54
N GLY A 96 18.67 1.42 -0.31
CA GLY A 96 18.23 2.09 -1.53
C GLY A 96 19.18 1.94 -2.73
N SER A 97 20.38 1.39 -2.52
CA SER A 97 21.33 1.08 -3.60
C SER A 97 21.17 -0.37 -4.06
N CYS A 98 20.92 -0.55 -5.35
CA CYS A 98 20.70 -1.86 -5.97
C CYS A 98 22.03 -2.49 -6.40
N PHE A 99 22.27 -3.75 -6.03
CA PHE A 99 23.40 -4.53 -6.49
C PHE A 99 22.94 -5.51 -7.57
N PHE A 100 23.38 -5.28 -8.81
CA PHE A 100 22.99 -6.12 -9.95
C PHE A 100 23.83 -7.41 -10.00
N HIS A 101 23.15 -8.54 -10.12
CA HIS A 101 23.78 -9.79 -10.52
C HIS A 101 24.07 -9.78 -12.03
N PRO A 102 24.91 -10.71 -12.55
CA PRO A 102 25.27 -10.72 -13.98
C PRO A 102 24.08 -10.69 -14.94
N LYS A 103 22.98 -11.40 -14.62
CA LYS A 103 21.74 -11.40 -15.42
C LYS A 103 21.06 -10.03 -15.44
N GLY A 104 20.93 -9.38 -14.29
CA GLY A 104 20.34 -8.04 -14.20
C GLY A 104 21.21 -6.97 -14.85
N ALA A 105 22.53 -7.06 -14.69
CA ALA A 105 23.49 -6.17 -15.33
C ALA A 105 23.43 -6.29 -16.86
N HIS A 106 23.24 -7.49 -17.40
CA HIS A 106 23.04 -7.70 -18.84
C HIS A 106 21.82 -6.94 -19.37
N ILE A 107 20.66 -7.05 -18.70
CA ILE A 107 19.44 -6.33 -19.07
C ILE A 107 19.68 -4.81 -19.00
N TYR A 108 20.26 -4.34 -17.90
CA TYR A 108 20.57 -2.93 -17.70
C TYR A 108 21.47 -2.38 -18.81
N ASN A 109 22.57 -3.06 -19.11
CA ASN A 109 23.51 -2.65 -20.15
C ASN A 109 22.86 -2.62 -21.54
N LYS A 110 21.96 -3.56 -21.85
CA LYS A 110 21.22 -3.55 -23.12
C LYS A 110 20.28 -2.36 -23.25
N LEU A 111 19.60 -1.98 -22.15
CA LEU A 111 18.76 -0.78 -22.12
C LEU A 111 19.60 0.49 -22.28
N ILE A 112 20.76 0.56 -21.63
CA ILE A 112 21.69 1.70 -21.77
C ILE A 112 22.22 1.81 -23.21
N GLU A 113 22.59 0.70 -23.83
CA GLU A 113 23.02 0.68 -25.24
C GLU A 113 21.93 1.16 -26.19
N PHE A 114 20.66 0.79 -25.93
CA PHE A 114 19.53 1.23 -26.76
C PHE A 114 19.23 2.73 -26.63
N ILE A 115 19.44 3.32 -25.45
CA ILE A 115 19.16 4.75 -25.19
C ILE A 115 20.30 5.65 -25.71
N ARG A 116 21.52 5.13 -25.79
CA ARG A 116 22.71 5.85 -26.29
C ARG A 116 22.67 6.04 -27.81
#